data_AF-A0A444R3Y4-F1
#
_entry.id   AF-A0A444R3Y4-F1
#
_cell.length_a   1.000
_cell.length_b   1.000
_cell.length_c   1.000
_cell.angle_alpha   90.00
_cell.angle_beta   90.00
_cell.angle_gamma   90.00
#
_symmetry.space_group_name_H-M   'P 1'
#
loop_
_entity.id
_entity.type
_entity.pdbx_description
1 polymer ?
#
loop_
_entity_poly.entity_id
_entity_poly.type
_entity_poly.pdbx_seq_one_letter_code
_entity_poly.pdbx_strand_id
1 'polypeptide(L)' 'LMDKGEQLAWVWRSKARCNPLFIATGHRVSVDSALEWVQRCMKGYRLPEPTRWADAVASERPAFVRYTANQP' A
#
# COMPACT_ATOMS: atom_id res chain seq x y z
N LEU A 1 -15.35 5.16 0.16
CA LEU A 1 -15.36 6.51 0.76
C LEU A 1 -16.14 7.38 -0.19
N MET A 2 -17.31 7.82 0.26
CA MET A 2 -18.19 8.71 -0.52
C MET A 2 -18.14 10.10 0.10
N ASP A 3 -18.09 11.12 -0.74
CA ASP A 3 -18.32 12.50 -0.32
C ASP A 3 -19.30 13.16 -1.29
N LYS A 4 -20.38 13.76 -0.77
CA LYS A 4 -21.40 14.47 -1.57
C LYS A 4 -21.94 13.72 -2.80
N GLY A 5 -22.00 12.39 -2.74
CA GLY A 5 -22.47 11.53 -3.84
C GLY A 5 -21.38 11.09 -4.82
N GLU A 6 -20.14 11.55 -4.65
CA GLU A 6 -18.98 11.14 -5.43
C GLU A 6 -18.14 10.09 -4.69
N GLN A 7 -17.64 9.08 -5.41
CA GLN A 7 -16.74 8.08 -4.84
C GLN A 7 -15.29 8.57 -4.90
N LEU A 8 -14.74 8.92 -3.73
CA LEU A 8 -13.37 9.42 -3.61
C LEU A 8 -12.30 8.32 -3.56
N ALA A 9 -12.61 7.22 -2.87
CA ALA A 9 -11.62 6.19 -2.56
C ALA A 9 -12.27 4.85 -2.17
N TRP A 10 -11.50 3.77 -2.24
CA TRP A 10 -11.84 2.50 -1.61
C TRP A 10 -11.36 2.47 -0.15
N VAL A 11 -12.16 1.87 0.73
CA VAL A 11 -11.74 1.54 2.10
C VAL A 11 -11.67 0.03 2.18
N TRP A 12 -10.45 -0.51 2.18
CA TRP A 12 -10.23 -1.95 2.03
C TRP A 12 -9.43 -2.52 3.19
N ARG A 13 -9.94 -3.58 3.82
CA ARG A 13 -9.22 -4.33 4.84
C ARG A 13 -8.32 -5.38 4.19
N SER A 14 -7.09 -4.99 3.89
CA SER A 14 -6.08 -5.85 3.24
C SER A 14 -5.58 -7.01 4.10
N LYS A 15 -5.69 -6.92 5.44
CA LYS A 15 -5.26 -7.95 6.39
C LYS A 15 -6.20 -8.07 7.59
N ALA A 16 -6.51 -9.29 7.98
CA ALA A 16 -7.32 -9.58 9.17
C ALA A 16 -6.68 -8.99 10.44
N ARG A 17 -7.52 -8.45 11.34
CA ARG A 17 -7.09 -7.81 12.61
C ARG A 17 -6.14 -6.62 12.44
N CYS A 18 -6.10 -6.00 11.25
CA CYS A 18 -5.40 -4.75 11.00
C CYS A 18 -6.37 -3.64 10.59
N ASN A 19 -5.98 -2.38 10.82
CA ASN A 19 -6.71 -1.23 10.32
C ASN A 19 -6.80 -1.26 8.78
N PRO A 20 -7.90 -0.77 8.19
CA PRO A 20 -8.05 -0.74 6.73
C PRO A 20 -7.02 0.18 6.07
N LEU A 21 -6.90 0.03 4.76
CA LEU A 21 -6.24 0.96 3.85
C LEU A 21 -7.29 1.84 3.19
N PHE A 22 -6.93 3.11 3.00
CA PHE A 22 -7.68 4.06 2.18
C PHE A 22 -6.93 4.19 0.85
N ILE A 23 -7.59 3.81 -0.24
CA ILE A 23 -6.99 3.75 -1.58
C ILE A 23 -7.73 4.77 -2.44
N ALA A 24 -7.17 5.96 -2.51
CA ALA A 24 -7.62 7.02 -3.41
C ALA A 24 -6.90 6.90 -4.75
N THR A 25 -7.51 7.45 -5.79
CA THR A 25 -6.85 7.52 -7.10
C THR A 25 -5.77 8.62 -7.15
N GLY A 26 -4.81 8.46 -8.05
CA GLY A 26 -3.82 9.46 -8.43
C GLY A 26 -4.06 10.00 -9.84
N HIS A 27 -2.99 10.40 -10.54
CA HIS A 27 -3.09 10.90 -11.91
C HIS A 27 -3.24 9.75 -12.93
N ARG A 28 -4.20 9.87 -13.87
CA ARG A 28 -4.44 8.93 -14.99
C ARG A 28 -4.76 7.48 -14.57
N VAL A 29 -5.39 7.31 -13.41
CA VAL A 29 -5.87 6.01 -12.93
C VAL A 29 -7.33 6.17 -12.50
N SER A 30 -8.18 5.17 -12.75
CA SER A 30 -9.54 5.15 -12.25
C SER A 30 -9.57 4.65 -10.80
N VAL A 31 -10.64 4.96 -10.06
CA VAL A 31 -10.80 4.50 -8.67
C VAL A 31 -10.76 2.96 -8.57
N ASP A 32 -11.35 2.26 -9.56
CA ASP A 32 -11.36 0.79 -9.59
C ASP A 32 -9.99 0.21 -9.94
N SER A 33 -9.31 0.75 -10.95
CA SER A 33 -7.97 0.29 -11.32
C SER A 33 -6.95 0.56 -10.20
N ALA A 34 -7.12 1.62 -9.41
CA ALA A 34 -6.27 1.89 -8.25
C ALA A 34 -6.36 0.75 -7.21
N LEU A 35 -7.57 0.26 -6.91
CA LEU A 35 -7.74 -0.88 -6.00
C LEU A 35 -7.10 -2.15 -6.57
N GLU A 36 -7.32 -2.42 -7.86
CA GLU A 36 -6.76 -3.60 -8.54
C GLU A 36 -5.22 -3.64 -8.46
N TRP A 37 -4.56 -2.51 -8.75
CA TRP A 37 -3.11 -2.40 -8.64
C TRP A 37 -2.62 -2.62 -7.22
N VAL A 38 -3.29 -2.03 -6.23
CA VAL A 38 -2.94 -2.23 -4.81
C VAL A 38 -3.07 -3.69 -4.41
N GLN A 39 -4.14 -4.38 -4.84
CA GLN A 39 -4.35 -5.82 -4.57
C GLN A 39 -3.24 -6.69 -5.16
N ARG A 40 -2.81 -6.42 -6.39
CA ARG A 40 -1.71 -7.16 -7.06
C ARG A 40 -0.37 -7.02 -6.33
N CYS A 41 -0.16 -5.91 -5.64
CA CYS A 41 1.05 -5.63 -4.87
C CYS A 41 1.03 -6.20 -3.44
N MET A 42 -0.01 -6.94 -3.04
CA MET A 42 -0.12 -7.50 -1.69
C MET A 42 0.67 -8.80 -1.54
N LYS A 43 1.41 -8.92 -0.43
CA LYS A 43 2.19 -10.13 -0.07
C LYS A 43 1.97 -10.54 1.39
N GLY A 44 0.72 -10.57 1.86
CA GLY A 44 0.37 -10.99 3.24
C GLY A 44 0.66 -9.98 4.36
N TYR A 45 1.19 -8.79 4.02
CA TYR A 45 1.33 -7.64 4.93
C TYR A 45 0.10 -6.74 4.89
N ARG A 46 -0.01 -5.80 5.83
CA ARG A 46 -1.05 -4.77 5.78
C ARG A 46 -0.79 -3.77 4.65
N LEU A 47 0.45 -3.28 4.53
CA LEU A 47 0.86 -2.33 3.50
C LEU A 47 1.25 -3.05 2.20
N PRO A 48 1.01 -2.46 1.02
CA PRO A 48 1.49 -2.98 -0.26
C PRO A 48 3.01 -3.08 -0.27
N GLU A 49 3.53 -4.03 -1.03
CA GLU A 49 4.96 -4.28 -1.14
C GLU A 49 5.81 -3.03 -1.44
N PRO A 50 5.48 -2.15 -2.42
CA PRO A 50 6.28 -0.97 -2.71
C PRO A 50 6.30 0.04 -1.56
N THR A 51 5.15 0.32 -0.94
CA THR A 51 5.07 1.25 0.22
C THR A 51 5.82 0.69 1.43
N ARG A 52 5.78 -0.63 1.64
CA ARG A 52 6.51 -1.29 2.72
C ARG A 52 8.02 -1.15 2.54
N TRP A 53 8.54 -1.27 1.32
CA TRP A 53 9.95 -1.02 1.04
C TRP A 53 10.32 0.44 1.21
N ALA A 54 9.51 1.37 0.68
CA ALA A 54 9.75 2.80 0.86
C ALA A 54 9.83 3.20 2.34
N ASP A 55 8.91 2.71 3.19
CA ASP A 55 8.93 2.92 4.64
C ASP A 55 10.19 2.33 5.29
N ALA A 56 10.61 1.14 4.85
CA ALA A 56 11.80 0.48 5.37
C ALA A 56 13.10 1.22 5.02
N VAL A 57 13.18 1.77 3.81
CA VAL A 57 14.29 2.64 3.34
C VAL A 57 14.30 3.93 4.14
N ALA A 58 13.17 4.64 4.20
CA ALA A 58 13.07 5.94 4.85
C ALA A 58 13.30 5.89 6.36
N SER A 59 12.96 4.77 7.00
CA SER A 59 13.14 4.57 8.44
C SER A 59 14.42 3.82 8.81
N GLU A 60 15.30 3.54 7.84
CA GLU A 60 16.53 2.74 8.03
C GLU A 60 16.29 1.47 8.86
N ARG A 61 15.22 0.73 8.55
CA ARG A 61 14.85 -0.41 9.40
C ARG A 61 16.02 -1.40 9.48
N PRO A 62 16.38 -1.93 10.68
CA PRO A 62 17.54 -2.80 10.83
C PRO A 62 17.52 -4.03 9.89
N ALA A 63 16.34 -4.59 9.63
CA ALA A 63 16.17 -5.68 8.68
C ALA A 63 16.45 -5.26 7.23
N PHE A 64 16.09 -4.03 6.85
CA PHE A 64 16.38 -3.47 5.53
C PHE A 64 17.86 -3.15 5.37
N VAL A 65 18.48 -2.52 6.37
CA VAL A 65 19.92 -2.21 6.37
C VAL A 65 20.75 -3.50 6.28
N ARG A 66 20.35 -4.56 6.99
CA ARG A 66 20.98 -5.89 6.88
C ARG A 66 20.74 -6.55 5.52
N TYR A 67 19.58 -6.33 4.91
CA TYR A 67 19.28 -6.83 3.58
C TYR A 67 20.17 -6.17 2.53
N THR A 68 20.29 -4.83 2.54
CA THR A 68 21.14 -4.10 1.59
C THR A 68 22.63 -4.37 1.80
N ALA A 69 23.09 -4.56 3.05
CA ALA A 69 24.49 -4.91 3.34
C ALA A 69 24.90 -6.31 2.85
N ASN A 70 23.93 -7.21 2.62
CA ASN A 70 24.14 -8.59 2.17
C ASN A 70 23.76 -8.80 0.69
N GLN A 71 23.41 -7.75 -0.04
CA GLN A 71 23.21 -7.83 -1.49
C GLN A 71 24.56 -7.76 -2.21
N PRO A 72 24.81 -8.63 -3.21
CA PRO A 72 26.04 -8.62 -3.99
C PRO A 72 26.20 -7.37 -4.86
#